data_AF-A0A3B5K8U2-F1
#
_entry.id   AF-A0A3B5K8U2-F1
#
_cell.length_a   1.000
_cell.length_b   1.000
_cell.length_c   1.000
_cell.angle_alpha   90.00
_cell.angle_beta   90.00
_cell.angle_gamma   90.00
#
_symmetry.space_group_name_H-M   'P 1'
#
loop_
_entity.id
_entity.type
_entity.pdbx_description
1 polymer ?
#
loop_
_entity_poly.entity_id
_entity_poly.type
_entity_poly.pdbx_seq_one_letter_code
_entity_poly.pdbx_strand_id
1 'polypeptide(L)'
;MWAEVWKLALLQLLLLEFCWVKGVPACESHEFQCKLGNCIPAVWRCDGDVDCADNSDEEDCESQCEANQFRCKDGLCIPASWQCDGDKDCSDYTDELECIDLQESCQAEDFMCGSGRCIPATWRCDGSGDCPDNSDEMNCPRRTCDPAMYQCENGECILAGWRCDGASDCGDETDEENCTQAYKEMTCPPGHFQCKYGECIPARWKCDDEFDCSDQSDEENCFRIFGDLGGNATLPCRLPSKRSNTGIQVKWIKLENDESPLEDVLLSLGTKTKTFGRFENRVFLQGADSRDVSLVIHDIAVEDMGQYRCEVIDGTKRTAEEGFLKVKGCVIEGVVFPYFPPSGRYNLNFTKATQACLEQDAVIASHNQLLKAWRDGLDWCNAGWLSDGSVRYPITNAREPCGGADNPAGLRSYGLQDRRSLFDVFCFSSTLKGTFYWLVQPERLTFAEAVQACLDDGAQIAKVGHIFSAWKLEGYDRCDAGWLADGSVRYPISRPRKNCSPTESAVRFVGFPDKTQKSFGVYCYKAEQ
;
A
#
# COMPACT_ATOMS: atom_id res chain seq x y z
N MET A 1 16.62 -69.35 -20.76
CA MET A 1 18.09 -69.60 -20.77
C MET A 1 18.69 -68.40 -21.48
N TRP A 2 19.11 -67.37 -20.73
CA TRP A 2 20.50 -67.21 -20.24
C TRP A 2 21.48 -67.18 -21.43
N ALA A 3 22.32 -66.18 -21.67
CA ALA A 3 22.81 -65.03 -20.90
C ALA A 3 23.39 -64.01 -21.92
N GLU A 4 23.34 -62.69 -21.70
CA GLU A 4 24.46 -61.87 -21.17
C GLU A 4 25.85 -62.36 -21.57
N VAL A 5 26.80 -61.56 -22.06
CA VAL A 5 27.43 -60.33 -21.55
C VAL A 5 28.16 -59.75 -22.80
N TRP A 6 28.20 -58.46 -23.15
CA TRP A 6 29.10 -57.43 -22.63
C TRP A 6 28.67 -56.06 -23.18
N LYS A 7 28.28 -55.19 -22.26
CA LYS A 7 28.31 -53.73 -22.39
C LYS A 7 29.76 -53.26 -22.52
N LEU A 8 29.92 -52.05 -23.08
CA LEU A 8 31.12 -51.20 -23.13
C LEU A 8 32.07 -51.46 -24.30
N ALA A 9 31.86 -50.74 -25.41
CA ALA A 9 32.86 -49.85 -26.00
C ALA A 9 32.32 -49.26 -27.31
N LEU A 10 32.78 -48.04 -27.63
CA LEU A 10 32.64 -47.33 -28.91
C LEU A 10 31.34 -46.55 -29.14
N LEU A 11 31.15 -45.60 -28.22
CA LEU A 11 30.61 -44.28 -28.54
C LEU A 11 31.79 -43.41 -29.01
N GLN A 12 31.96 -43.21 -30.32
CA GLN A 12 32.59 -42.04 -30.95
C GLN A 12 32.72 -42.25 -32.46
N LEU A 13 32.46 -41.17 -33.20
CA LEU A 13 32.57 -41.01 -34.66
C LEU A 13 31.35 -41.46 -35.46
N LEU A 14 30.35 -40.56 -35.50
CA LEU A 14 29.75 -40.09 -36.76
C LEU A 14 28.76 -38.97 -36.42
N LEU A 15 29.15 -37.73 -36.69
CA LEU A 15 28.33 -36.63 -37.23
C LEU A 15 29.19 -35.35 -37.21
N LEU A 16 30.02 -35.21 -38.24
CA LEU A 16 30.62 -33.95 -38.67
C LEU A 16 29.78 -33.37 -39.81
N GLU A 17 29.78 -32.04 -39.88
CA GLU A 17 29.22 -31.15 -40.92
C GLU A 17 27.74 -30.80 -40.77
N PHE A 18 27.45 -29.78 -39.96
CA PHE A 18 26.88 -28.49 -40.39
C PHE A 18 26.47 -27.67 -39.16
N CYS A 19 27.36 -26.79 -38.69
CA CYS A 19 26.94 -25.58 -37.99
C CYS A 19 27.94 -24.47 -38.28
N TRP A 20 27.47 -23.44 -39.00
CA TRP A 20 28.18 -22.19 -39.21
C TRP A 20 28.41 -21.51 -37.85
N VAL A 21 29.65 -21.46 -37.38
CA VAL A 21 30.03 -20.52 -36.32
C VAL A 21 30.06 -19.13 -36.96
N LYS A 22 29.04 -18.33 -36.64
CA LYS A 22 29.09 -16.89 -36.84
C LYS A 22 30.32 -16.35 -36.11
N GLY A 23 31.10 -15.50 -36.79
CA GLY A 23 32.27 -14.84 -36.21
C GLY A 23 31.96 -14.20 -34.86
N VAL A 24 32.87 -14.40 -33.91
CA VAL A 24 32.82 -13.82 -32.56
C VAL A 24 32.75 -12.30 -32.69
N PRO A 25 31.78 -11.62 -32.03
CA PRO A 25 31.72 -10.17 -32.03
C PRO A 25 32.96 -9.61 -31.32
N ALA A 26 33.57 -8.56 -31.89
CA ALA A 26 34.63 -7.81 -31.22
C ALA A 26 34.08 -7.18 -29.93
N CYS A 27 34.88 -7.16 -28.86
CA CYS A 27 34.51 -6.56 -27.57
C CYS A 27 34.15 -5.07 -27.72
N GLU A 28 33.32 -4.54 -26.81
CA GLU A 28 32.91 -3.14 -26.83
C GLU A 28 34.09 -2.21 -26.46
N SER A 29 34.01 -0.91 -26.80
CA SER A 29 35.16 0.03 -26.73
C SER A 29 35.75 0.28 -25.33
N HIS A 30 35.14 -0.26 -24.28
CA HIS A 30 35.54 -0.12 -22.88
C HIS A 30 35.92 -1.48 -22.24
N GLU A 31 36.06 -2.53 -23.06
CA GLU A 31 36.42 -3.87 -22.63
C GLU A 31 37.74 -4.30 -23.29
N PHE A 32 38.60 -4.98 -22.54
CA PHE A 32 39.81 -5.63 -23.04
C PHE A 32 39.51 -7.06 -23.48
N GLN A 33 39.98 -7.43 -24.67
CA GLN A 33 39.83 -8.78 -25.19
C GLN A 33 41.03 -9.66 -24.81
N CYS A 34 40.81 -10.64 -23.94
CA CYS A 34 41.79 -11.68 -23.63
C CYS A 34 42.17 -12.46 -24.90
N LYS A 35 43.39 -13.02 -24.96
CA LYS A 35 43.83 -13.79 -26.16
C LYS A 35 42.96 -15.04 -26.40
N LEU A 36 42.36 -15.60 -25.35
CA LEU A 36 41.40 -16.70 -25.44
C LEU A 36 39.95 -16.28 -25.77
N GLY A 37 39.72 -15.00 -26.08
CA GLY A 37 38.49 -14.48 -26.69
C GLY A 37 37.42 -13.97 -25.73
N ASN A 38 37.66 -14.05 -24.42
CA ASN A 38 36.78 -13.43 -23.41
C ASN A 38 37.05 -11.92 -23.32
N CYS A 39 36.03 -11.14 -23.00
CA CYS A 39 36.14 -9.71 -22.76
C CYS A 39 36.09 -9.45 -21.25
N ILE A 40 37.02 -8.65 -20.73
CA ILE A 40 37.01 -8.15 -19.35
C ILE A 40 36.91 -6.62 -19.37
N PRO A 41 36.46 -5.95 -18.30
CA PRO A 41 36.55 -4.50 -18.19
C PRO A 41 37.98 -4.00 -18.45
N ALA A 42 38.15 -2.94 -19.25
CA ALA A 42 39.50 -2.45 -19.60
C ALA A 42 40.33 -1.95 -18.40
N VAL A 43 39.68 -1.66 -17.27
CA VAL A 43 40.32 -1.30 -15.99
C VAL A 43 40.99 -2.49 -15.30
N TRP A 44 40.62 -3.72 -15.65
CA TRP A 44 41.20 -4.97 -15.11
C TRP A 44 42.36 -5.46 -15.98
N ARG A 45 43.01 -4.55 -16.70
CA ARG A 45 44.22 -4.86 -17.45
C ARG A 45 45.39 -4.26 -16.70
N CYS A 46 46.36 -5.08 -16.32
CA CYS A 46 47.54 -4.68 -15.56
C CYS A 46 47.21 -4.15 -14.15
N ASP A 47 46.17 -4.67 -13.52
CA ASP A 47 45.79 -4.30 -12.15
C ASP A 47 46.40 -5.23 -11.08
N GLY A 48 47.15 -6.24 -11.53
CA GLY A 48 47.88 -7.18 -10.68
C GLY A 48 47.07 -8.43 -10.30
N ASP A 49 45.80 -8.51 -10.69
CA ASP A 49 44.95 -9.69 -10.54
C ASP A 49 44.81 -10.44 -11.88
N VAL A 50 44.58 -11.76 -11.82
CA VAL A 50 44.48 -12.62 -13.01
C VAL A 50 43.01 -12.80 -13.38
N ASP A 51 42.47 -11.88 -14.16
CA ASP A 51 41.08 -11.86 -14.61
C ASP A 51 40.87 -12.55 -15.96
N CYS A 52 41.86 -12.50 -16.85
CA CYS A 52 41.90 -13.37 -18.02
C CYS A 52 42.34 -14.78 -17.63
N ALA A 53 41.59 -15.79 -18.09
CA ALA A 53 41.90 -17.21 -17.81
C ALA A 53 43.29 -17.67 -18.32
N ASP A 54 43.90 -16.92 -19.22
CA ASP A 54 45.24 -17.13 -19.77
C ASP A 54 46.28 -16.10 -19.29
N ASN A 55 45.92 -15.27 -18.30
CA ASN A 55 46.78 -14.22 -17.74
C ASN A 55 47.22 -13.18 -18.80
N SER A 56 46.43 -13.01 -19.87
CA SER A 56 46.79 -12.11 -20.98
C SER A 56 46.49 -10.63 -20.71
N ASP A 57 45.68 -10.36 -19.70
CA ASP A 57 45.46 -9.05 -19.07
C ASP A 57 46.71 -8.51 -18.36
N GLU A 58 47.49 -9.40 -17.75
CA GLU A 58 48.70 -9.08 -16.98
C GLU A 58 50.01 -9.22 -17.79
N GLU A 59 49.92 -9.42 -19.11
CA GLU A 59 51.09 -9.53 -20.00
C GLU A 59 51.36 -8.21 -20.76
N ASP A 60 52.64 -7.83 -20.84
CA ASP A 60 53.14 -6.66 -21.60
C ASP A 60 52.62 -5.29 -21.09
N CYS A 61 52.68 -5.09 -19.77
CA CYS A 61 52.30 -3.85 -19.07
C CYS A 61 53.39 -2.76 -19.10
N GLU A 62 54.21 -2.70 -20.16
CA GLU A 62 55.25 -1.68 -20.28
C GLU A 62 54.67 -0.35 -20.79
N SER A 63 54.41 0.57 -19.84
CA SER A 63 54.47 2.04 -19.98
C SER A 63 53.27 2.83 -20.55
N GLN A 64 52.11 2.89 -19.87
CA GLN A 64 51.16 4.02 -20.03
C GLN A 64 50.37 4.33 -18.75
N CYS A 65 50.85 5.24 -17.89
CA CYS A 65 49.92 6.03 -17.06
C CYS A 65 49.45 7.22 -17.92
N GLU A 66 48.17 7.58 -17.83
CA GLU A 66 47.63 8.75 -18.56
C GLU A 66 48.22 10.06 -18.02
N ALA A 67 48.20 11.13 -18.81
CA ALA A 67 48.84 12.42 -18.47
C ALA A 67 48.33 13.08 -17.16
N ASN A 68 47.20 12.62 -16.63
CA ASN A 68 46.55 13.13 -15.42
C ASN A 68 46.70 12.17 -14.22
N GLN A 69 47.60 11.18 -14.33
CA GLN A 69 47.83 10.17 -13.31
C GLN A 69 49.27 10.22 -12.79
N PHE A 70 49.42 10.09 -11.48
CA PHE A 70 50.70 9.92 -10.79
C PHE A 70 51.05 8.43 -10.71
N ARG A 71 52.33 8.09 -10.93
CA ARG A 71 52.81 6.71 -10.89
C ARG A 71 53.53 6.43 -9.57
N CYS A 72 52.95 5.55 -8.76
CA CYS A 72 53.60 4.97 -7.58
C CYS A 72 54.89 4.22 -7.98
N LYS A 73 55.86 4.07 -7.09
CA LYS A 73 57.12 3.35 -7.43
C LYS A 73 56.86 1.87 -7.69
N ASP A 74 55.84 1.28 -7.05
CA ASP A 74 55.34 -0.07 -7.32
C ASP A 74 54.68 -0.24 -8.70
N GLY A 75 54.49 0.85 -9.45
CA GLY A 75 54.00 0.83 -10.83
C GLY A 75 52.51 1.14 -11.00
N LEU A 76 51.75 1.26 -9.90
CA LEU A 76 50.35 1.67 -9.89
C LEU A 76 50.18 3.12 -10.36
N CYS A 77 49.18 3.39 -11.21
CA CYS A 77 48.82 4.74 -11.64
C CYS A 77 47.59 5.22 -10.84
N ILE A 78 47.77 6.25 -10.01
CA ILE A 78 46.69 6.89 -9.26
C ILE A 78 46.35 8.26 -9.89
N PRO A 79 45.15 8.83 -9.67
CA PRO A 79 44.87 10.21 -10.07
C PRO A 79 45.91 11.19 -9.50
N ALA A 80 46.37 12.15 -10.30
CA ALA A 80 47.36 13.12 -9.82
C ALA A 80 46.86 14.01 -8.65
N SER A 81 45.55 14.09 -8.45
CA SER A 81 44.93 14.76 -7.30
C SER A 81 45.11 14.03 -5.97
N TRP A 82 45.47 12.75 -6.01
CA TRP A 82 45.71 11.91 -4.83
C TRP A 82 47.20 11.84 -4.46
N GLN A 83 47.99 12.74 -5.04
CA GLN A 83 49.34 12.95 -4.57
C GLN A 83 49.29 13.97 -3.43
N CYS A 84 49.75 13.60 -2.23
CA CYS A 84 49.80 14.47 -1.06
C CYS A 84 48.44 14.91 -0.51
N ASP A 85 47.41 14.06 -0.63
CA ASP A 85 46.09 14.33 -0.06
C ASP A 85 45.94 13.80 1.38
N GLY A 86 46.98 13.10 1.88
CA GLY A 86 47.09 12.62 3.24
C GLY A 86 46.58 11.21 3.45
N ASP A 87 46.04 10.58 2.40
CA ASP A 87 45.64 9.18 2.40
C ASP A 87 46.70 8.32 1.70
N LYS A 88 46.75 7.03 2.05
CA LYS A 88 47.69 6.09 1.42
C LYS A 88 46.99 5.44 0.24
N ASP A 89 47.17 6.01 -0.94
CA ASP A 89 46.66 5.50 -2.21
C ASP A 89 47.73 4.69 -2.96
N CYS A 90 49.02 5.00 -2.78
CA CYS A 90 50.09 4.12 -3.22
C CYS A 90 50.40 3.02 -2.18
N SER A 91 50.50 1.78 -2.64
CA SER A 91 50.88 0.60 -1.84
C SER A 91 52.19 0.78 -1.07
N ASP A 92 53.14 1.52 -1.63
CA ASP A 92 54.45 1.86 -1.07
C ASP A 92 54.49 3.22 -0.35
N TYR A 93 53.35 3.93 -0.23
CA TYR A 93 53.22 5.27 0.38
C TYR A 93 53.97 6.37 -0.39
N THR A 94 54.32 6.14 -1.67
CA THR A 94 55.13 7.11 -2.43
C THR A 94 54.38 8.39 -2.80
N ASP A 95 53.06 8.33 -2.94
CA ASP A 95 52.15 9.46 -3.07
C ASP A 95 52.31 10.51 -1.95
N GLU A 96 52.72 10.07 -0.76
CA GLU A 96 52.79 10.90 0.44
C GLU A 96 54.24 11.24 0.89
N LEU A 97 55.26 10.79 0.15
CA LEU A 97 56.65 10.81 0.65
C LEU A 97 57.49 12.06 0.31
N GLU A 98 57.00 13.01 -0.50
CA GLU A 98 57.75 14.23 -0.88
C GLU A 98 56.86 15.50 -1.03
N CYS A 99 55.93 15.73 -0.09
CA CYS A 99 54.93 16.80 -0.16
C CYS A 99 55.40 18.22 0.25
N ILE A 100 56.71 18.47 0.29
CA ILE A 100 57.30 19.65 0.95
C ILE A 100 57.35 20.91 0.05
N ASP A 101 57.24 20.77 -1.28
CA ASP A 101 57.49 21.88 -2.22
C ASP A 101 56.24 22.43 -2.96
N LEU A 102 55.02 21.99 -2.62
CA LEU A 102 53.77 22.59 -3.16
C LEU A 102 53.28 23.75 -2.27
N GLN A 103 54.12 24.77 -2.14
CA GLN A 103 53.82 26.02 -1.45
C GLN A 103 53.01 26.96 -2.36
N GLU A 104 51.78 26.57 -2.74
CA GLU A 104 50.75 27.49 -3.24
C GLU A 104 49.58 27.55 -2.25
N SER A 105 49.44 28.74 -1.67
CA SER A 105 48.41 29.20 -0.73
C SER A 105 47.03 28.55 -0.92
N CYS A 106 46.42 28.08 0.19
CA CYS A 106 44.99 27.74 0.26
C CYS A 106 44.12 28.77 -0.47
N GLN A 107 43.02 28.33 -1.09
CA GLN A 107 42.06 29.23 -1.72
C GLN A 107 41.52 30.24 -0.70
N ALA A 108 41.10 31.44 -1.14
CA ALA A 108 40.76 32.56 -0.26
C ALA A 108 39.59 32.30 0.71
N GLU A 109 38.89 31.17 0.57
CA GLU A 109 37.72 30.78 1.37
C GLU A 109 37.99 29.56 2.27
N ASP A 110 39.22 29.05 2.31
CA ASP A 110 39.62 27.89 3.12
C ASP A 110 40.39 28.31 4.39
N PHE A 111 40.23 27.55 5.46
CA PHE A 111 41.01 27.68 6.70
C PHE A 111 42.26 26.80 6.64
N MET A 112 43.42 27.40 6.92
CA MET A 112 44.68 26.68 7.00
C MET A 112 44.91 26.16 8.43
N CYS A 113 44.94 24.84 8.57
CA CYS A 113 45.35 24.16 9.80
C CYS A 113 46.79 24.54 10.18
N GLY A 114 47.12 24.46 11.47
CA GLY A 114 48.48 24.64 11.96
C GLY A 114 49.48 23.62 11.40
N SER A 115 49.00 22.47 10.93
CA SER A 115 49.75 21.43 10.22
C SER A 115 50.01 21.72 8.73
N GLY A 116 49.41 22.79 8.17
CA GLY A 116 49.55 23.17 6.76
C GLY A 116 48.47 22.63 5.82
N ARG A 117 47.53 21.80 6.31
CA ARG A 117 46.35 21.33 5.55
C ARG A 117 45.33 22.46 5.40
N CYS A 118 44.65 22.55 4.25
CA CYS A 118 43.53 23.46 4.05
C CYS A 118 42.20 22.70 4.26
N ILE A 119 41.30 23.25 5.07
CA ILE A 119 39.92 22.75 5.24
C ILE A 119 38.92 23.85 4.86
N PRO A 120 37.67 23.53 4.48
CA PRO A 120 36.65 24.54 4.24
C PRO A 120 36.46 25.44 5.47
N ALA A 121 36.29 26.76 5.29
CA ALA A 121 36.10 27.67 6.43
C ALA A 121 34.84 27.36 7.27
N THR A 122 33.88 26.61 6.73
CA THR A 122 32.70 26.11 7.44
C THR A 122 33.02 25.06 8.50
N TRP A 123 34.15 24.36 8.36
CA TRP A 123 34.61 23.32 9.29
C TRP A 123 35.45 23.90 10.43
N ARG A 124 35.65 25.22 10.44
CA ARG A 124 36.25 25.87 11.59
C ARG A 124 35.23 25.99 12.72
N CYS A 125 35.55 25.43 13.88
CA CYS A 125 34.73 25.47 15.09
C CYS A 125 33.40 24.71 14.98
N ASP A 126 33.27 23.75 14.08
CA ASP A 126 32.03 23.01 13.86
C ASP A 126 31.81 21.87 14.86
N GLY A 127 32.78 21.65 15.76
CA GLY A 127 32.75 20.64 16.81
C GLY A 127 33.46 19.34 16.44
N SER A 128 34.00 19.24 15.23
CA SER A 128 34.78 18.10 14.74
C SER A 128 36.24 18.49 14.52
N GLY A 129 37.17 17.61 14.89
CA GLY A 129 38.60 17.84 14.64
C GLY A 129 38.98 17.43 13.21
N ASP A 130 38.73 18.31 12.25
CA ASP A 130 39.01 18.09 10.83
C ASP A 130 40.46 18.44 10.45
N CYS A 131 41.11 19.29 11.26
CA CYS A 131 42.55 19.49 11.21
C CYS A 131 43.31 18.32 11.87
N PRO A 132 44.42 17.83 11.28
CA PRO A 132 45.27 16.79 11.88
C PRO A 132 45.83 17.16 13.26
N ASP A 133 45.92 18.45 13.57
CA ASP A 133 46.37 19.01 14.84
C ASP A 133 45.22 19.60 15.70
N ASN A 134 43.97 19.38 15.30
CA ASN A 134 42.74 19.97 15.89
C ASN A 134 42.79 21.50 16.02
N SER A 135 43.55 22.17 15.15
CA SER A 135 43.72 23.63 15.22
C SER A 135 42.47 24.42 14.78
N ASP A 136 41.58 23.79 14.02
CA ASP A 136 40.25 24.25 13.64
C ASP A 136 39.29 24.42 14.83
N GLU A 137 39.41 23.57 15.85
CA GLU A 137 38.59 23.60 17.06
C GLU A 137 39.21 24.40 18.22
N MET A 138 40.37 25.03 17.99
CA MET A 138 41.04 25.86 18.99
C MET A 138 40.62 27.34 18.91
N ASN A 139 40.38 27.96 20.08
CA ASN A 139 39.97 29.37 20.24
C ASN A 139 38.66 29.76 19.54
N CYS A 140 37.66 28.89 19.61
CA CYS A 140 36.32 29.16 19.09
C CYS A 140 35.50 30.09 20.02
N PRO A 141 34.73 31.05 19.47
CA PRO A 141 33.81 31.87 20.26
C PRO A 141 32.73 30.99 20.90
N ARG A 142 32.36 31.26 22.16
CA ARG A 142 31.28 30.52 22.86
C ARG A 142 30.00 30.58 22.03
N ARG A 143 29.50 29.43 21.60
CA ARG A 143 28.22 29.30 20.89
C ARG A 143 27.11 29.66 21.87
N THR A 144 26.41 30.77 21.64
CA THR A 144 25.12 31.06 22.27
C THR A 144 24.05 30.30 21.50
N CYS A 145 23.31 29.44 22.19
CA CYS A 145 22.22 28.66 21.59
C CYS A 145 21.11 29.58 21.03
N ASP A 146 20.35 29.06 20.07
CA ASP A 146 19.16 29.73 19.56
C ASP A 146 18.16 29.99 20.70
N PRO A 147 17.42 31.12 20.72
CA PRO A 147 16.45 31.42 21.78
C PRO A 147 15.38 30.34 22.03
N ALA A 148 15.15 29.44 21.07
CA ALA A 148 14.20 28.32 21.20
C ALA A 148 14.81 27.05 21.83
N MET A 149 16.11 27.03 22.11
CA MET A 149 16.85 25.87 22.64
C MET A 149 17.28 26.12 24.09
N TYR A 150 17.48 25.03 24.84
CA TYR A 150 18.07 25.09 26.17
C TYR A 150 19.59 24.88 26.07
N GLN A 151 20.34 25.72 26.78
CA GLN A 151 21.79 25.61 26.87
C GLN A 151 22.17 24.85 28.13
N CYS A 152 22.78 23.69 27.96
CA CYS A 152 23.39 22.86 29.00
C CYS A 152 24.60 23.57 29.62
N GLU A 153 25.06 23.11 30.80
CA GLU A 153 26.19 23.75 31.48
C GLU A 153 27.53 23.47 30.78
N ASN A 154 27.67 22.31 30.13
CA ASN A 154 28.78 21.98 29.23
C ASN A 154 28.78 22.80 27.91
N GLY A 155 27.73 23.59 27.65
CA GLY A 155 27.59 24.42 26.46
C GLY A 155 26.86 23.77 25.28
N GLU A 156 26.38 22.53 25.42
CA GLU A 156 25.51 21.88 24.42
C GLU A 156 24.13 22.53 24.37
N CYS A 157 23.50 22.46 23.19
CA CYS A 157 22.18 23.02 22.95
C CYS A 157 21.19 21.89 22.69
N ILE A 158 20.25 21.67 23.59
CA ILE A 158 19.16 20.70 23.42
C ILE A 158 17.83 21.42 23.15
N LEU A 159 16.83 20.69 22.66
CA LEU A 159 15.50 21.24 22.50
C LEU A 159 14.92 21.61 23.88
N ALA A 160 14.20 22.73 23.97
CA ALA A 160 13.61 23.17 25.23
C ALA A 160 12.62 22.14 25.85
N GLY A 161 12.10 21.20 25.04
CA GLY A 161 11.24 20.10 25.48
C GLY A 161 11.98 18.90 26.06
N TRP A 162 13.30 18.81 25.88
CA TRP A 162 14.17 17.75 26.42
C TRP A 162 14.75 18.12 27.80
N ARG A 163 14.33 19.27 28.33
CA ARG A 163 14.67 19.63 29.70
C ARG A 163 13.65 18.99 30.64
N CYS A 164 14.12 18.19 31.60
CA CYS A 164 13.29 17.49 32.58
C CYS A 164 12.37 16.41 31.97
N ASP A 165 12.81 15.73 30.92
CA ASP A 165 12.06 14.66 30.26
C ASP A 165 12.39 13.25 30.82
N GLY A 166 13.37 13.16 31.71
CA GLY A 166 13.80 11.95 32.38
C GLY A 166 14.95 11.21 31.68
N ALA A 167 15.50 11.78 30.61
CA ALA A 167 16.71 11.32 29.93
C ALA A 167 17.84 12.36 30.06
N SER A 168 19.09 11.91 30.01
CA SER A 168 20.25 12.80 30.01
C SER A 168 20.64 13.10 28.57
N ASP A 169 20.00 14.09 27.97
CA ASP A 169 20.27 14.58 26.61
C ASP A 169 21.43 15.57 26.57
N CYS A 170 21.71 16.27 27.66
CA CYS A 170 22.90 17.13 27.76
C CYS A 170 24.21 16.33 27.93
N GLY A 171 24.14 15.02 28.17
CA GLY A 171 25.30 14.16 28.47
C GLY A 171 26.01 14.42 29.82
N ASP A 172 25.70 15.53 30.49
CA ASP A 172 26.18 15.94 31.82
C ASP A 172 25.06 15.95 32.89
N GLU A 173 23.87 15.42 32.57
CA GLU A 173 22.65 15.36 33.39
C GLU A 173 22.06 16.73 33.79
N THR A 174 22.58 17.85 33.25
CA THR A 174 22.16 19.20 33.67
C THR A 174 20.77 19.63 33.17
N ASP A 175 20.25 18.92 32.19
CA ASP A 175 18.86 18.97 31.73
C ASP A 175 17.87 18.38 32.73
N GLU A 176 18.32 17.43 33.56
CA GLU A 176 17.52 16.72 34.55
C GLU A 176 17.66 17.27 35.98
N GLU A 177 18.52 18.28 36.16
CA GLU A 177 18.72 18.92 37.45
C GLU A 177 17.67 20.02 37.74
N ASN A 178 17.24 20.07 39.00
CA ASN A 178 16.36 21.14 39.53
C ASN A 178 14.95 21.20 38.89
N CYS A 179 14.45 20.06 38.41
CA CYS A 179 13.08 19.90 37.90
C CYS A 179 12.06 19.98 39.05
N THR A 180 11.38 21.11 39.17
CA THR A 180 10.29 21.28 40.16
C THR A 180 9.08 20.41 39.78
N GLN A 181 8.30 19.98 40.78
CA GLN A 181 7.14 19.08 40.61
C GLN A 181 6.11 19.52 39.54
N ALA A 182 6.15 20.78 39.09
CA ALA A 182 5.36 21.32 37.99
C ALA A 182 5.78 20.83 36.59
N TYR A 183 7.01 20.32 36.41
CA TYR A 183 7.50 19.77 35.13
C TYR A 183 7.12 18.29 34.92
N LYS A 184 6.74 17.57 35.99
CA LYS A 184 6.22 16.18 35.92
C LYS A 184 4.75 16.07 35.47
N GLU A 185 4.07 17.20 35.30
CA GLU A 185 2.70 17.28 34.78
C GLU A 185 2.66 18.00 33.41
N MET A 186 3.72 17.85 32.60
CA MET A 186 3.72 18.31 31.22
C MET A 186 2.90 17.33 30.37
N THR A 187 1.58 17.38 30.51
CA THR A 187 0.67 16.87 29.48
C THR A 187 1.02 17.55 28.15
N CYS A 188 1.08 16.78 27.06
CA CYS A 188 1.39 17.31 25.73
C CYS A 188 0.54 18.56 25.40
N PRO A 189 1.05 19.48 24.54
CA PRO A 189 0.28 20.62 24.08
C PRO A 189 -1.10 20.20 23.55
N PRO A 190 -2.16 21.02 23.72
CA PRO A 190 -3.48 20.67 23.23
C PRO A 190 -3.45 20.27 21.75
N GLY A 191 -4.02 19.10 21.43
CA GLY A 191 -3.97 18.51 20.08
C GLY A 191 -2.80 17.56 19.81
N HIS A 192 -2.04 17.16 20.83
CA HIS A 192 -0.99 16.15 20.75
C HIS A 192 -1.28 14.98 21.71
N PHE A 193 -1.00 13.75 21.27
CA PHE A 193 -1.08 12.52 22.03
C PHE A 193 0.28 12.22 22.68
N GLN A 194 0.25 11.82 23.96
CA GLN A 194 1.46 11.41 24.69
C GLN A 194 1.65 9.90 24.56
N CYS A 195 2.73 9.50 23.89
CA CYS A 195 3.22 8.14 23.86
C CYS A 195 3.55 7.66 25.28
N LYS A 196 3.53 6.34 25.50
CA LYS A 196 3.75 5.76 26.82
C LYS A 196 5.19 5.97 27.33
N TYR A 197 6.18 6.13 26.45
CA TYR A 197 7.53 6.61 26.82
C TYR A 197 7.73 8.13 26.67
N GLY A 198 6.66 8.94 26.67
CA GLY A 198 6.74 10.38 26.88
C GLY A 198 6.82 11.24 25.61
N GLU A 199 7.08 10.66 24.43
CA GLU A 199 7.04 11.39 23.16
C GLU A 199 5.64 11.99 22.89
N CYS A 200 5.58 13.21 22.33
CA CYS A 200 4.33 13.85 21.95
C CYS A 200 4.17 13.84 20.43
N ILE A 201 3.22 13.05 19.92
CA ILE A 201 2.84 13.06 18.50
C ILE A 201 1.57 13.91 18.30
N PRO A 202 1.30 14.48 17.11
CA PRO A 202 0.00 15.05 16.78
C PRO A 202 -1.14 14.07 17.11
N ALA A 203 -2.21 14.51 17.76
CA ALA A 203 -3.29 13.61 18.19
C ALA A 203 -3.95 12.86 17.00
N ARG A 204 -3.93 13.45 15.79
CA ARG A 204 -4.37 12.82 14.54
C ARG A 204 -3.59 11.54 14.14
N TRP A 205 -2.41 11.36 14.69
CA TRP A 205 -1.52 10.20 14.48
C TRP A 205 -1.80 9.06 15.46
N LYS A 206 -2.65 9.30 16.47
CA LYS A 206 -3.17 8.22 17.29
C LYS A 206 -4.15 7.36 16.48
N CYS A 207 -3.91 6.05 16.37
CA CYS A 207 -4.76 5.10 15.65
C CYS A 207 -4.91 5.41 14.15
N ASP A 208 -3.84 5.85 13.48
CA ASP A 208 -3.82 6.20 12.07
C ASP A 208 -3.36 5.08 11.11
N ASP A 209 -3.05 3.90 11.66
CA ASP A 209 -2.51 2.72 10.99
C ASP A 209 -1.00 2.84 10.63
N GLU A 210 -0.33 3.90 11.04
CA GLU A 210 1.13 4.05 11.05
C GLU A 210 1.67 3.95 12.49
N PHE A 211 2.95 3.61 12.67
CA PHE A 211 3.57 3.54 13.99
C PHE A 211 4.39 4.81 14.20
N ASP A 212 3.75 5.85 14.73
CA ASP A 212 4.32 7.17 14.96
C ASP A 212 4.99 7.30 16.32
N CYS A 213 4.55 6.53 17.33
CA CYS A 213 5.30 6.42 18.58
C CYS A 213 6.42 5.38 18.45
N SER A 214 7.59 5.69 19.01
CA SER A 214 8.72 4.76 19.09
C SER A 214 8.39 3.44 19.81
N ASP A 215 7.35 3.45 20.65
CA ASP A 215 6.84 2.28 21.40
C ASP A 215 5.54 1.70 20.85
N GLN A 216 5.06 2.18 19.71
CA GLN A 216 3.80 1.78 19.09
C GLN A 216 2.57 2.03 19.97
N SER A 217 2.72 2.82 21.04
CA SER A 217 1.63 3.10 21.98
C SER A 217 0.53 3.96 21.36
N ASP A 218 0.81 4.60 20.23
CA ASP A 218 -0.16 5.25 19.34
C ASP A 218 -1.08 4.28 18.61
N GLU A 219 -0.70 3.03 18.43
CA GLU A 219 -1.57 2.00 17.83
C GLU A 219 -2.12 1.00 18.86
N GLU A 220 -1.72 1.12 20.13
CA GLU A 220 -2.29 0.32 21.21
C GLU A 220 -3.72 0.78 21.59
N ASN A 221 -4.59 -0.20 21.86
CA ASN A 221 -5.99 -0.02 22.28
C ASN A 221 -6.91 0.68 21.25
N CYS A 222 -6.51 0.72 19.98
CA CYS A 222 -7.30 1.21 18.86
C CYS A 222 -8.33 0.16 18.42
N PHE A 223 -9.62 0.40 18.68
CA PHE A 223 -10.68 -0.55 18.32
C PHE A 223 -11.07 -0.35 16.83
N ARG A 224 -10.68 -1.29 15.97
CA ARG A 224 -11.16 -1.35 14.57
C ARG A 224 -12.47 -2.12 14.51
N ILE A 225 -13.57 -1.46 14.16
CA ILE A 225 -14.85 -2.15 13.91
C ILE A 225 -15.18 -2.07 12.43
N PHE A 226 -15.32 -3.25 11.84
CA PHE A 226 -15.91 -3.43 10.53
C PHE A 226 -17.43 -3.41 10.68
N GLY A 227 -18.08 -2.34 10.24
CA GLY A 227 -19.52 -2.16 10.38
C GLY A 227 -20.24 -2.35 9.06
N ASP A 228 -21.15 -3.33 8.99
CA ASP A 228 -21.81 -3.67 7.72
C ASP A 228 -22.78 -2.56 7.22
N LEU A 229 -22.85 -2.20 5.93
CA LEU A 229 -23.78 -1.19 5.40
C LEU A 229 -25.17 -1.79 5.48
N GLY A 230 -26.06 -1.15 6.24
CA GLY A 230 -27.35 -1.71 6.64
C GLY A 230 -27.28 -2.75 7.77
N GLY A 231 -26.09 -3.06 8.27
CA GLY A 231 -25.84 -3.94 9.41
C GLY A 231 -25.85 -3.19 10.75
N ASN A 232 -25.39 -3.87 11.82
CA ASN A 232 -25.19 -3.25 13.12
C ASN A 232 -23.70 -3.20 13.50
N ALA A 233 -23.27 -2.12 14.15
CA ALA A 233 -21.92 -1.96 14.69
C ALA A 233 -22.04 -1.66 16.18
N THR A 234 -21.15 -2.27 16.97
CA THR A 234 -21.15 -2.12 18.43
C THR A 234 -19.86 -1.45 18.85
N LEU A 235 -19.89 -0.15 19.11
CA LEU A 235 -18.75 0.64 19.54
C LEU A 235 -18.47 0.36 21.03
N PRO A 236 -17.35 -0.27 21.41
CA PRO A 236 -17.06 -0.65 22.78
C PRO A 236 -16.87 0.57 23.68
N CYS A 237 -17.48 0.54 24.86
CA CYS A 237 -17.17 1.47 25.96
C CYS A 237 -17.51 0.83 27.30
N ARG A 238 -16.59 0.90 28.27
CA ARG A 238 -16.75 0.25 29.58
C ARG A 238 -16.70 1.26 30.72
N LEU A 239 -17.39 0.95 31.81
CA LEU A 239 -17.37 1.77 33.02
C LEU A 239 -16.14 1.44 33.90
N PRO A 240 -15.39 2.43 34.40
CA PRO A 240 -14.32 2.20 35.36
C PRO A 240 -14.86 1.64 36.67
N SER A 241 -14.17 0.63 37.22
CA SER A 241 -14.65 -0.17 38.35
C SER A 241 -14.69 0.61 39.68
N LYS A 242 -15.85 1.20 40.03
CA LYS A 242 -16.44 1.26 41.38
C LYS A 242 -17.83 1.92 41.32
N ARG A 243 -18.89 1.16 41.65
CA ARG A 243 -20.28 1.65 41.68
C ARG A 243 -20.45 2.75 42.75
N SER A 244 -20.68 3.99 42.33
CA SER A 244 -21.45 4.96 43.12
C SER A 244 -22.90 4.94 42.61
N ASN A 245 -23.87 4.85 43.51
CA ASN A 245 -25.29 4.67 43.20
C ASN A 245 -26.00 5.99 42.80
N THR A 246 -25.29 6.89 42.13
CA THR A 246 -25.79 8.23 41.77
C THR A 246 -25.41 8.58 40.34
N GLY A 247 -26.38 8.49 39.43
CA GLY A 247 -26.44 9.27 38.19
C GLY A 247 -25.24 9.18 37.25
N ILE A 248 -24.79 7.97 36.90
CA ILE A 248 -23.80 7.78 35.82
C ILE A 248 -24.39 8.35 34.52
N GLN A 249 -23.67 9.28 33.91
CA GLN A 249 -24.00 9.86 32.62
C GLN A 249 -23.03 9.35 31.56
N VAL A 250 -23.57 8.81 30.47
CA VAL A 250 -22.79 8.36 29.32
C VAL A 250 -23.15 9.26 28.14
N LYS A 251 -22.14 9.82 27.47
CA LYS A 251 -22.31 10.65 26.28
C LYS A 251 -21.47 10.09 25.14
N TRP A 252 -22.12 9.81 24.02
CA TRP A 252 -21.48 9.45 22.76
C TRP A 252 -21.53 10.62 21.79
N ILE A 253 -20.38 10.95 21.20
CA ILE A 253 -20.20 12.10 20.30
C ILE A 253 -19.48 11.61 19.05
N LYS A 254 -19.92 12.05 17.86
CA LYS A 254 -19.17 11.88 16.62
C LYS A 254 -18.21 13.06 16.46
N LEU A 255 -16.98 12.78 16.07
CA LEU A 255 -15.93 13.79 15.92
C LEU A 255 -15.69 14.14 14.44
N GLU A 256 -15.21 15.36 14.20
CA GLU A 256 -14.55 15.73 12.95
C GLU A 256 -13.11 15.19 12.90
N ASN A 257 -12.44 15.37 11.75
CA ASN A 257 -11.05 14.93 11.55
C ASN A 257 -10.04 15.63 12.46
N ASP A 258 -10.41 16.78 13.04
CA ASP A 258 -9.61 17.56 14.00
C ASP A 258 -10.01 17.27 15.47
N GLU A 259 -10.75 16.18 15.70
CA GLU A 259 -11.29 15.76 17.00
C GLU A 259 -12.25 16.74 17.68
N SER A 260 -12.71 17.75 16.94
CA SER A 260 -13.76 18.64 17.39
C SER A 260 -15.11 17.88 17.41
N PRO A 261 -16.00 18.17 18.36
CA PRO A 261 -17.31 17.54 18.43
C PRO A 261 -18.18 17.98 17.25
N LEU A 262 -18.43 17.07 16.30
CA LEU A 262 -19.28 17.29 15.13
C LEU A 262 -20.76 17.23 15.51
N GLU A 263 -21.19 16.12 16.10
CA GLU A 263 -22.59 15.87 16.45
C GLU A 263 -22.72 14.96 17.67
N ASP A 264 -23.68 15.27 18.54
CA ASP A 264 -24.05 14.39 19.65
C ASP A 264 -24.81 13.17 19.09
N VAL A 265 -24.46 11.96 19.54
CA VAL A 265 -25.05 10.70 19.04
C VAL A 265 -26.09 10.17 20.03
N LEU A 266 -25.67 9.95 21.28
CA LEU A 266 -26.51 9.42 22.35
C LEU A 266 -26.09 10.01 23.69
N LEU A 267 -27.06 10.37 24.52
CA LEU A 267 -26.90 10.74 25.92
C LEU A 267 -27.71 9.80 26.80
N SER A 268 -27.09 9.20 27.81
CA SER A 268 -27.75 8.36 28.80
C SER A 268 -27.57 8.92 30.21
N LEU A 269 -28.66 8.95 30.97
CA LEU A 269 -28.70 9.30 32.39
C LEU A 269 -29.35 8.15 33.16
N GLY A 270 -28.55 7.26 33.72
CA GLY A 270 -29.04 6.01 34.30
C GLY A 270 -29.77 5.16 33.25
N THR A 271 -31.07 4.91 33.45
CA THR A 271 -31.90 4.10 32.53
C THR A 271 -32.57 4.92 31.42
N LYS A 272 -32.43 6.25 31.42
CA LYS A 272 -33.05 7.13 30.43
C LYS A 272 -32.04 7.50 29.36
N THR A 273 -32.31 7.09 28.12
CA THR A 273 -31.51 7.44 26.94
C THR A 273 -32.21 8.51 26.10
N LYS A 274 -31.41 9.37 25.47
CA LYS A 274 -31.82 10.35 24.48
C LYS A 274 -30.86 10.27 23.30
N THR A 275 -31.40 10.05 22.11
CA THR A 275 -30.66 10.03 20.85
C THR A 275 -30.87 11.34 20.11
N PHE A 276 -29.98 11.69 19.18
CA PHE A 276 -30.02 12.98 18.50
C PHE A 276 -29.85 12.83 16.98
N GLY A 277 -30.43 13.78 16.24
CA GLY A 277 -30.26 13.89 14.79
C GLY A 277 -30.62 12.60 14.03
N ARG A 278 -29.77 12.23 13.08
CA ARG A 278 -29.94 11.05 12.21
C ARG A 278 -29.77 9.70 12.92
N PHE A 279 -29.31 9.70 14.16
CA PHE A 279 -29.14 8.50 14.99
C PHE A 279 -30.41 8.16 15.77
N GLU A 280 -31.43 9.01 15.73
CA GLU A 280 -32.70 8.77 16.38
C GLU A 280 -33.35 7.45 15.90
N ASN A 281 -33.76 6.60 16.85
CA ASN A 281 -34.27 5.25 16.63
C ASN A 281 -33.30 4.23 16.00
N ARG A 282 -32.03 4.60 15.78
CA ARG A 282 -31.00 3.73 15.20
C ARG A 282 -29.90 3.35 16.19
N VAL A 283 -29.77 4.04 17.31
CA VAL A 283 -28.69 3.80 18.28
C VAL A 283 -29.20 3.45 19.67
N PHE A 284 -28.55 2.48 20.32
CA PHE A 284 -28.91 1.98 21.65
C PHE A 284 -27.66 1.63 22.46
N LEU A 285 -27.76 1.59 23.79
CA LEU A 285 -26.67 1.10 24.64
C LEU A 285 -26.82 -0.41 24.88
N GLN A 286 -25.71 -1.15 24.76
CA GLN A 286 -25.66 -2.57 25.02
C GLN A 286 -25.68 -2.85 26.53
N GLY A 287 -26.89 -3.08 27.06
CA GLY A 287 -27.08 -3.45 28.47
C GLY A 287 -27.09 -2.24 29.41
N ALA A 288 -28.27 -1.62 29.56
CA ALA A 288 -28.48 -0.44 30.41
C ALA A 288 -28.16 -0.64 31.91
N ASP A 289 -27.97 -1.90 32.35
CA ASP A 289 -27.70 -2.27 33.76
C ASP A 289 -26.32 -2.94 33.97
N SER A 290 -25.52 -3.11 32.91
CA SER A 290 -24.21 -3.77 32.94
C SER A 290 -23.03 -2.79 32.99
N ARG A 291 -21.83 -3.29 33.31
CA ARG A 291 -20.56 -2.54 33.23
C ARG A 291 -20.18 -2.13 31.81
N ASP A 292 -20.93 -2.64 30.84
CA ASP A 292 -20.75 -2.42 29.42
C ASP A 292 -21.76 -1.36 28.97
N VAL A 293 -21.26 -0.24 28.45
CA VAL A 293 -22.04 0.89 27.93
C VAL A 293 -21.71 1.13 26.46
N SER A 294 -21.42 0.04 25.75
CA SER A 294 -21.14 0.05 24.32
C SER A 294 -22.32 0.59 23.51
N LEU A 295 -22.03 1.40 22.48
CA LEU A 295 -23.04 1.95 21.58
C LEU A 295 -23.30 0.99 20.42
N VAL A 296 -24.53 0.53 20.28
CA VAL A 296 -24.97 -0.23 19.11
C VAL A 296 -25.63 0.72 18.12
N ILE A 297 -25.07 0.84 16.92
CA ILE A 297 -25.65 1.56 15.78
C ILE A 297 -26.26 0.52 14.84
N HIS A 298 -27.55 0.65 14.54
CA HIS A 298 -28.27 -0.16 13.56
C HIS A 298 -28.40 0.55 12.22
N ASP A 299 -28.50 -0.25 11.16
CA ASP A 299 -28.72 0.19 9.78
C ASP A 299 -27.64 1.17 9.32
N ILE A 300 -26.36 0.82 9.51
CA ILE A 300 -25.22 1.74 9.30
C ILE A 300 -25.24 2.32 7.88
N ALA A 301 -25.19 3.64 7.78
CA ALA A 301 -25.07 4.37 6.53
C ALA A 301 -23.62 4.81 6.28
N VAL A 302 -23.28 5.15 5.03
CA VAL A 302 -21.95 5.65 4.65
C VAL A 302 -21.57 6.88 5.47
N GLU A 303 -22.56 7.71 5.78
CA GLU A 303 -22.40 8.92 6.55
C GLU A 303 -22.09 8.67 8.04
N ASP A 304 -22.35 7.47 8.56
CA ASP A 304 -21.99 7.07 9.93
C ASP A 304 -20.51 6.65 10.03
N MET A 305 -19.77 6.64 8.93
CA MET A 305 -18.31 6.52 8.97
C MET A 305 -17.70 7.75 9.64
N GLY A 306 -16.66 7.54 10.43
CA GLY A 306 -15.97 8.60 11.16
C GLY A 306 -15.44 8.12 12.50
N GLN A 307 -15.01 9.09 13.31
CA GLN A 307 -14.53 8.87 14.67
C GLN A 307 -15.65 9.14 15.68
N TYR A 308 -15.66 8.37 16.75
CA TYR A 308 -16.62 8.49 17.86
C TYR A 308 -15.88 8.56 19.19
N ARG A 309 -16.40 9.33 20.14
CA ARG A 309 -15.90 9.49 21.50
C ARG A 309 -16.96 9.05 22.51
N CYS A 310 -16.56 8.24 23.48
CA CYS A 310 -17.38 7.88 24.64
C CYS A 310 -16.91 8.67 25.87
N GLU A 311 -17.80 9.47 26.47
CA GLU A 311 -17.53 10.20 27.70
C GLU A 311 -18.37 9.61 28.83
N VAL A 312 -17.71 9.10 29.87
CA VAL A 312 -18.35 8.59 31.08
C VAL A 312 -18.13 9.56 32.23
N ILE A 313 -19.22 10.04 32.82
CA ILE A 313 -19.22 10.99 33.94
C ILE A 313 -19.81 10.27 35.16
N ASP A 314 -18.97 10.06 36.18
CA ASP A 314 -19.38 9.56 37.50
C ASP A 314 -19.13 10.66 38.54
N GLY A 315 -20.19 11.36 38.93
CA GLY A 315 -20.11 12.48 39.87
C GLY A 315 -19.20 13.61 39.37
N THR A 316 -18.13 13.93 40.12
CA THR A 316 -17.18 15.01 39.80
C THR A 316 -15.97 14.57 38.98
N LYS A 317 -15.84 13.28 38.66
CA LYS A 317 -14.72 12.77 37.86
C LYS A 317 -15.19 12.43 36.44
N ARG A 318 -14.68 13.17 35.46
CA ARG A 318 -14.74 12.78 34.05
C ARG A 318 -13.67 11.73 33.81
N THR A 319 -14.08 10.53 33.42
CA THR A 319 -13.16 9.49 32.95
C THR A 319 -13.49 9.33 31.48
N ALA A 320 -12.77 10.04 30.62
CA ALA A 320 -12.79 9.75 29.20
C ALA A 320 -11.94 8.50 28.98
N GLU A 321 -12.56 7.37 28.65
CA GLU A 321 -11.84 6.32 27.95
C GLU A 321 -11.86 6.72 26.47
N GLU A 322 -10.72 7.17 25.96
CA GLU A 322 -10.53 7.52 24.55
C GLU A 322 -10.53 6.25 23.70
N GLY A 323 -11.72 5.68 23.51
CA GLY A 323 -11.95 4.64 22.52
C GLY A 323 -12.00 5.27 21.14
N PHE A 324 -10.84 5.45 20.49
CA PHE A 324 -10.80 5.81 19.08
C PHE A 324 -11.41 4.66 18.26
N LEU A 325 -12.52 4.97 17.59
CA LEU A 325 -13.19 3.99 16.74
C LEU A 325 -13.32 4.52 15.32
N LYS A 326 -12.51 3.99 14.40
CA LYS A 326 -12.74 4.13 12.96
C LYS A 326 -13.71 3.02 12.53
N VAL A 327 -14.95 3.40 12.21
CA VAL A 327 -15.88 2.50 11.51
C VAL A 327 -15.40 2.37 10.07
N LYS A 328 -14.53 1.39 9.80
CA LYS A 328 -14.20 1.00 8.41
C LYS A 328 -15.34 0.13 7.90
N GLY A 329 -15.85 0.51 6.74
CA GLY A 329 -17.06 -0.08 6.18
C GLY A 329 -17.02 -1.59 6.04
N CYS A 330 -18.22 -2.13 6.17
CA CYS A 330 -18.75 -3.34 5.64
C CYS A 330 -18.02 -3.94 4.46
N VAL A 331 -17.57 -5.17 4.63
CA VAL A 331 -17.42 -6.06 3.49
C VAL A 331 -18.67 -6.93 3.47
N ILE A 332 -19.72 -6.49 2.76
CA ILE A 332 -20.74 -7.45 2.33
C ILE A 332 -20.01 -8.37 1.37
N GLU A 333 -19.78 -9.63 1.77
CA GLU A 333 -19.33 -10.64 0.81
C GLU A 333 -20.32 -10.68 -0.34
N GLY A 334 -19.80 -10.52 -1.54
CA GLY A 334 -20.60 -10.26 -2.71
C GLY A 334 -19.73 -10.01 -3.91
N VAL A 335 -20.38 -9.82 -5.04
CA VAL A 335 -19.74 -9.68 -6.34
C VAL A 335 -20.20 -8.38 -6.97
N VAL A 336 -19.22 -7.56 -7.36
CA VAL A 336 -19.45 -6.43 -8.26
C VAL A 336 -19.24 -6.92 -9.68
N PHE A 337 -20.18 -6.59 -10.56
CA PHE A 337 -20.08 -6.90 -11.97
C PHE A 337 -20.51 -5.73 -12.85
N PRO A 338 -19.86 -5.52 -14.00
CA PRO A 338 -20.28 -4.53 -14.98
C PRO A 338 -21.52 -5.03 -15.73
N TYR A 339 -22.47 -4.12 -15.95
CA TYR A 339 -23.69 -4.40 -16.71
C TYR A 339 -23.96 -3.30 -17.75
N PHE A 340 -24.41 -3.74 -18.92
CA PHE A 340 -24.97 -2.89 -19.96
C PHE A 340 -26.12 -3.64 -20.65
N PRO A 341 -27.16 -2.93 -21.12
CA PRO A 341 -28.36 -3.54 -21.65
C PRO A 341 -28.17 -4.06 -23.08
N PRO A 342 -29.10 -4.89 -23.60
CA PRO A 342 -29.08 -5.38 -24.98
C PRO A 342 -29.11 -4.26 -26.03
N SER A 343 -29.60 -3.06 -25.68
CA SER A 343 -29.60 -1.89 -26.56
C SER A 343 -28.19 -1.33 -26.85
N GLY A 344 -27.17 -1.80 -26.14
CA GLY A 344 -25.77 -1.40 -26.30
C GLY A 344 -25.21 -0.64 -25.09
N ARG A 345 -23.91 -0.34 -25.14
CA ARG A 345 -23.17 0.38 -24.09
C ARG A 345 -23.54 1.86 -24.03
N TYR A 346 -23.28 2.47 -22.88
CA TYR A 346 -23.48 3.91 -22.62
C TYR A 346 -24.90 4.38 -22.95
N ASN A 347 -25.89 3.57 -22.55
CA ASN A 347 -27.33 3.82 -22.82
C ASN A 347 -28.17 3.98 -21.55
N LEU A 348 -27.55 3.90 -20.37
CA LEU A 348 -28.25 4.00 -19.08
C LEU A 348 -28.00 5.36 -18.44
N ASN A 349 -29.07 6.11 -18.22
CA ASN A 349 -29.05 7.22 -17.27
C ASN A 349 -29.13 6.69 -15.83
N PHE A 350 -28.90 7.52 -14.81
CA PHE A 350 -28.79 7.04 -13.43
C PHE A 350 -30.02 6.24 -12.94
N THR A 351 -31.22 6.69 -13.28
CA THR A 351 -32.47 5.99 -12.91
C THR A 351 -32.59 4.64 -13.63
N LYS A 352 -32.32 4.59 -14.94
CA LYS A 352 -32.32 3.35 -15.72
C LYS A 352 -31.21 2.40 -15.28
N ALA A 353 -30.06 2.92 -14.89
CA ALA A 353 -28.95 2.14 -14.35
C ALA A 353 -29.32 1.45 -13.03
N THR A 354 -29.98 2.20 -12.13
CA THR A 354 -30.50 1.65 -10.86
C THR A 354 -31.51 0.54 -11.14
N GLN A 355 -32.48 0.80 -12.02
CA GLN A 355 -33.50 -0.19 -12.39
C GLN A 355 -32.89 -1.43 -13.06
N ALA A 356 -31.91 -1.24 -13.94
CA ALA A 356 -31.22 -2.32 -14.63
C ALA A 356 -30.53 -3.28 -13.65
N CYS A 357 -29.89 -2.78 -12.59
CA CYS A 357 -29.31 -3.65 -11.56
C CYS A 357 -30.41 -4.44 -10.82
N LEU A 358 -31.52 -3.79 -10.46
CA LEU A 358 -32.65 -4.46 -9.78
C LEU A 358 -33.25 -5.59 -10.63
N GLU A 359 -33.38 -5.37 -11.94
CA GLU A 359 -33.84 -6.40 -12.88
C GLU A 359 -32.91 -7.62 -12.94
N GLN A 360 -31.63 -7.46 -12.57
CA GLN A 360 -30.64 -8.52 -12.50
C GLN A 360 -30.48 -9.11 -11.08
N ASP A 361 -31.41 -8.86 -10.15
CA ASP A 361 -31.33 -9.27 -8.74
C ASP A 361 -30.04 -8.75 -8.05
N ALA A 362 -29.74 -7.50 -8.32
CA ALA A 362 -28.59 -6.77 -7.78
C ALA A 362 -28.99 -5.32 -7.43
N VAL A 363 -28.12 -4.61 -6.73
CA VAL A 363 -28.24 -3.16 -6.49
C VAL A 363 -27.10 -2.43 -7.19
N ILE A 364 -27.21 -1.13 -7.40
CA ILE A 364 -26.08 -0.35 -7.91
C ILE A 364 -24.93 -0.39 -6.90
N ALA A 365 -23.71 -0.63 -7.37
CA ALA A 365 -22.54 -0.79 -6.52
C ALA A 365 -22.10 0.56 -5.92
N SER A 366 -21.62 0.52 -4.67
CA SER A 366 -20.98 1.66 -4.04
C SER A 366 -19.51 1.81 -4.47
N HIS A 367 -18.93 2.98 -4.21
CA HIS A 367 -17.51 3.23 -4.44
C HIS A 367 -16.62 2.19 -3.74
N ASN A 368 -16.88 1.90 -2.47
CA ASN A 368 -16.08 0.95 -1.69
C ASN A 368 -16.21 -0.49 -2.19
N GLN A 369 -17.40 -0.88 -2.64
CA GLN A 369 -17.63 -2.20 -3.26
C GLN A 369 -16.82 -2.33 -4.56
N LEU A 370 -16.84 -1.30 -5.42
CA LEU A 370 -16.04 -1.31 -6.65
C LEU A 370 -14.53 -1.29 -6.38
N LEU A 371 -14.09 -0.52 -5.37
CA LEU A 371 -12.69 -0.48 -4.95
C LEU A 371 -12.20 -1.85 -4.47
N LYS A 372 -13.02 -2.54 -3.67
CA LYS A 372 -12.72 -3.91 -3.25
C LYS A 372 -12.65 -4.86 -4.45
N ALA A 373 -13.64 -4.80 -5.34
CA ALA A 373 -13.66 -5.65 -6.52
C ALA A 373 -12.42 -5.45 -7.40
N TRP A 374 -11.95 -4.22 -7.56
CA TRP A 374 -10.69 -3.91 -8.24
C TRP A 374 -9.47 -4.51 -7.55
N ARG A 375 -9.36 -4.40 -6.22
CA ARG A 375 -8.31 -5.07 -5.44
C ARG A 375 -8.34 -6.58 -5.58
N ASP A 376 -9.53 -7.15 -5.72
CA ASP A 376 -9.75 -8.58 -6.00
C ASP A 376 -9.48 -8.94 -7.48
N GLY A 377 -8.97 -8.01 -8.29
CA GLY A 377 -8.54 -8.22 -9.67
C GLY A 377 -9.55 -7.83 -10.75
N LEU A 378 -10.64 -7.12 -10.43
CA LEU A 378 -11.59 -6.64 -11.43
C LEU A 378 -10.93 -5.59 -12.34
N ASP A 379 -10.77 -5.94 -13.61
CA ASP A 379 -10.33 -5.05 -14.67
C ASP A 379 -11.47 -4.81 -15.67
N TRP A 380 -11.91 -3.55 -15.77
CA TRP A 380 -12.98 -3.16 -16.68
C TRP A 380 -12.81 -1.75 -17.21
N CYS A 381 -12.68 -1.63 -18.53
CA CYS A 381 -12.35 -0.36 -19.15
C CYS A 381 -13.48 0.66 -19.23
N ASN A 382 -14.73 0.21 -19.23
CA ASN A 382 -15.86 1.10 -19.50
C ASN A 382 -16.32 1.81 -18.23
N ALA A 383 -16.64 3.08 -18.39
CA ALA A 383 -17.16 3.92 -17.33
C ALA A 383 -18.58 3.50 -16.95
N GLY A 384 -18.82 3.33 -15.66
CA GLY A 384 -20.12 2.93 -15.13
C GLY A 384 -20.55 3.73 -13.92
N TRP A 385 -21.86 3.87 -13.76
CA TRP A 385 -22.51 4.51 -12.61
C TRP A 385 -22.26 3.75 -11.29
N LEU A 386 -22.15 4.52 -10.22
CA LEU A 386 -22.12 4.06 -8.82
C LEU A 386 -23.24 4.70 -8.00
N SER A 387 -23.52 4.12 -6.82
CA SER A 387 -24.63 4.51 -5.95
C SER A 387 -24.62 5.97 -5.50
N ASP A 388 -23.44 6.58 -5.43
CA ASP A 388 -23.23 7.99 -5.07
C ASP A 388 -23.49 8.96 -6.24
N GLY A 389 -23.80 8.46 -7.43
CA GLY A 389 -23.94 9.26 -8.65
C GLY A 389 -22.60 9.65 -9.27
N SER A 390 -21.50 9.04 -8.84
CA SER A 390 -20.22 9.15 -9.53
C SER A 390 -20.12 8.11 -10.66
N VAL A 391 -19.25 8.39 -11.63
CA VAL A 391 -18.94 7.48 -12.73
C VAL A 391 -17.46 7.14 -12.70
N ARG A 392 -17.15 5.84 -12.68
CA ARG A 392 -15.78 5.33 -12.52
C ARG A 392 -15.52 4.11 -13.39
N TYR A 393 -14.26 3.72 -13.54
CA TYR A 393 -13.86 2.45 -14.17
C TYR A 393 -12.55 1.90 -13.57
N PRO A 394 -12.48 0.62 -13.21
CA PRO A 394 -11.29 0.00 -12.61
C PRO A 394 -10.33 -0.56 -13.68
N ILE A 395 -9.03 -0.27 -13.56
CA ILE A 395 -7.99 -0.86 -14.41
C ILE A 395 -6.90 -1.50 -13.54
N THR A 396 -6.56 -2.77 -13.80
CA THR A 396 -5.42 -3.44 -13.15
C THR A 396 -4.16 -3.32 -14.00
N ASN A 397 -4.31 -3.29 -15.33
CA ASN A 397 -3.22 -3.06 -16.27
C ASN A 397 -3.58 -1.97 -17.28
N ALA A 398 -2.73 -0.96 -17.39
CA ALA A 398 -2.85 0.11 -18.36
C ALA A 398 -2.63 -0.43 -19.78
N ARG A 399 -3.51 -0.08 -20.71
CA ARG A 399 -3.44 -0.52 -22.11
C ARG A 399 -4.24 0.42 -22.98
N GLU A 400 -3.97 0.59 -24.26
CA GLU A 400 -4.85 1.42 -25.10
C GLU A 400 -6.17 0.71 -25.45
N PRO A 401 -7.33 1.40 -25.45
CA PRO A 401 -7.59 2.83 -25.11
C PRO A 401 -7.87 3.07 -23.61
N CYS A 402 -7.55 2.09 -22.77
CA CYS A 402 -7.86 2.01 -21.36
C CYS A 402 -6.79 2.56 -20.42
N GLY A 403 -6.99 3.79 -19.96
CA GLY A 403 -6.01 4.46 -19.10
C GLY A 403 -4.85 5.06 -19.90
N GLY A 404 -4.56 4.62 -21.13
CA GLY A 404 -3.38 5.07 -21.87
C GLY A 404 -2.11 4.36 -21.40
N ALA A 405 -1.10 4.22 -22.26
CA ALA A 405 0.04 3.33 -22.03
C ALA A 405 0.86 3.64 -20.74
N ASP A 406 0.91 4.91 -20.34
CA ASP A 406 1.82 5.37 -19.26
C ASP A 406 1.14 5.58 -17.90
N ASN A 407 -0.14 5.23 -17.78
CA ASN A 407 -0.94 5.56 -16.61
C ASN A 407 -0.96 4.41 -15.58
N PRO A 408 -0.81 4.66 -14.27
CA PRO A 408 -0.81 3.58 -13.27
C PRO A 408 -2.16 2.88 -13.14
N ALA A 409 -2.13 1.62 -12.68
CA ALA A 409 -3.32 0.88 -12.30
C ALA A 409 -4.13 1.64 -11.23
N GLY A 410 -5.46 1.51 -11.25
CA GLY A 410 -6.30 2.20 -10.31
C GLY A 410 -7.76 2.30 -10.70
N LEU A 411 -8.55 2.91 -9.82
CA LEU A 411 -9.95 3.22 -10.07
C LEU A 411 -10.09 4.64 -10.62
N ARG A 412 -10.21 4.75 -11.94
CA ARG A 412 -10.35 6.03 -12.64
C ARG A 412 -11.74 6.61 -12.41
N SER A 413 -11.82 7.93 -12.31
CA SER A 413 -13.04 8.64 -11.93
C SER A 413 -13.31 9.80 -12.88
N TYR A 414 -14.56 9.89 -13.34
CA TYR A 414 -15.12 11.08 -13.99
C TYR A 414 -15.86 11.99 -13.00
N GLY A 415 -15.78 11.68 -11.69
CA GLY A 415 -16.47 12.44 -10.64
C GLY A 415 -17.99 12.24 -10.67
N LEU A 416 -18.71 13.15 -10.00
CA LEU A 416 -20.17 13.24 -10.07
C LEU A 416 -20.60 13.67 -11.46
N GLN A 417 -21.63 13.01 -11.99
CA GLN A 417 -22.14 13.27 -13.33
C GLN A 417 -23.62 13.69 -13.28
N ASP A 418 -24.06 14.41 -14.31
CA ASP A 418 -25.48 14.74 -14.47
C ASP A 418 -26.29 13.44 -14.60
N ARG A 419 -27.40 13.34 -13.86
CA ARG A 419 -28.24 12.13 -13.83
C ARG A 419 -28.84 11.76 -15.19
N ARG A 420 -28.82 12.66 -16.17
CA ARG A 420 -29.26 12.44 -17.56
C ARG A 420 -28.16 11.87 -18.46
N SER A 421 -26.89 11.99 -18.07
CA SER A 421 -25.77 11.43 -18.81
C SER A 421 -25.92 9.91 -18.95
N LEU A 422 -25.36 9.35 -20.02
CA LEU A 422 -25.52 7.95 -20.35
C LEU A 422 -24.21 7.20 -20.13
N PHE A 423 -24.25 6.20 -19.25
CA PHE A 423 -23.12 5.35 -18.95
C PHE A 423 -23.54 3.87 -18.86
N ASP A 424 -22.56 2.98 -18.67
CA ASP A 424 -22.84 1.63 -18.18
C ASP A 424 -23.11 1.68 -16.66
N VAL A 425 -23.25 0.54 -15.99
CA VAL A 425 -23.44 0.50 -14.53
C VAL A 425 -22.64 -0.63 -13.91
N PHE A 426 -22.13 -0.41 -12.70
CA PHE A 426 -21.63 -1.48 -11.86
C PHE A 426 -22.73 -1.92 -10.90
N CYS A 427 -23.12 -3.19 -10.97
CA CYS A 427 -24.09 -3.79 -10.08
C CYS A 427 -23.37 -4.63 -9.03
N PHE A 428 -23.97 -4.73 -7.85
CA PHE A 428 -23.49 -5.49 -6.71
C PHE A 428 -24.56 -6.49 -6.28
N SER A 429 -24.18 -7.75 -6.12
CA SER A 429 -25.03 -8.79 -5.56
C SER A 429 -24.33 -9.46 -4.39
N SER A 430 -25.03 -9.59 -3.26
CA SER A 430 -24.48 -10.06 -1.98
C SER A 430 -24.83 -11.48 -1.61
N THR A 431 -25.90 -12.04 -2.18
CA THR A 431 -26.40 -13.36 -1.81
C THR A 431 -27.09 -14.02 -2.98
N LEU A 432 -26.90 -15.32 -3.14
CA LEU A 432 -27.70 -16.16 -4.03
C LEU A 432 -28.77 -16.85 -3.17
N LYS A 433 -30.02 -16.39 -3.24
CA LYS A 433 -31.15 -16.89 -2.42
C LYS A 433 -31.89 -18.05 -3.10
N GLY A 434 -31.15 -19.04 -3.54
CA GLY A 434 -31.69 -20.10 -4.38
C GLY A 434 -30.60 -20.92 -5.05
N THR A 435 -31.01 -21.93 -5.80
CA THR A 435 -30.09 -22.83 -6.50
C THR A 435 -29.90 -22.36 -7.94
N PHE A 436 -28.65 -22.05 -8.30
CA PHE A 436 -28.24 -21.81 -9.68
C PHE A 436 -27.67 -23.10 -10.30
N TYR A 437 -28.12 -23.45 -11.50
CA TYR A 437 -27.67 -24.67 -12.16
C TYR A 437 -27.78 -24.60 -13.68
N TRP A 438 -27.09 -25.52 -14.34
CA TRP A 438 -27.17 -25.72 -15.78
C TRP A 438 -28.21 -26.78 -16.11
N LEU A 439 -29.09 -26.51 -17.07
CA LEU A 439 -30.04 -27.49 -17.56
C LEU A 439 -29.36 -28.44 -18.56
N VAL A 440 -29.24 -29.72 -18.19
CA VAL A 440 -28.45 -30.70 -18.96
C VAL A 440 -29.12 -31.08 -20.29
N GLN A 441 -30.46 -31.11 -20.32
CA GLN A 441 -31.22 -31.44 -21.51
C GLN A 441 -32.42 -30.51 -21.64
N PRO A 442 -32.74 -30.05 -22.87
CA PRO A 442 -31.98 -30.22 -24.12
C PRO A 442 -30.68 -29.38 -24.18
N GLU A 443 -29.65 -29.86 -24.89
CA GLU A 443 -28.29 -29.27 -24.88
C GLU A 443 -28.17 -27.89 -25.53
N ARG A 444 -28.99 -27.61 -26.55
CA ARG A 444 -28.99 -26.32 -27.27
C ARG A 444 -30.41 -25.90 -27.60
N LEU A 445 -30.73 -24.68 -27.20
CA LEU A 445 -32.06 -24.09 -27.28
C LEU A 445 -31.96 -22.67 -27.84
N THR A 446 -32.97 -22.27 -28.60
CA THR A 446 -33.22 -20.84 -28.86
C THR A 446 -33.60 -20.14 -27.54
N PHE A 447 -33.60 -18.81 -27.52
CA PHE A 447 -33.89 -18.08 -26.28
C PHE A 447 -35.29 -18.40 -25.73
N ALA A 448 -36.31 -18.47 -26.61
CA ALA A 448 -37.67 -18.77 -26.18
C ALA A 448 -37.82 -20.19 -25.62
N GLU A 449 -37.17 -21.17 -26.27
CA GLU A 449 -37.15 -22.56 -25.78
C GLU A 449 -36.39 -22.68 -24.47
N ALA A 450 -35.29 -21.93 -24.29
CA ALA A 450 -34.51 -21.89 -23.06
C ALA A 450 -35.33 -21.38 -21.87
N VAL A 451 -36.10 -20.30 -22.07
CA VAL A 451 -37.01 -19.77 -21.06
C VAL A 451 -38.06 -20.83 -20.68
N GLN A 452 -38.68 -21.47 -21.68
CA GLN A 452 -39.69 -22.49 -21.43
C GLN A 452 -39.12 -23.72 -20.73
N ALA A 453 -37.92 -24.17 -21.11
CA ALA A 453 -37.28 -25.33 -20.51
C ALA A 453 -36.97 -25.14 -19.01
N CYS A 454 -36.56 -23.94 -18.59
CA CYS A 454 -36.42 -23.66 -17.15
C CYS A 454 -37.77 -23.67 -16.42
N LEU A 455 -38.82 -23.12 -17.05
CA LEU A 455 -40.18 -23.11 -16.47
C LEU A 455 -40.74 -24.53 -16.31
N ASP A 456 -40.51 -25.40 -17.29
CA ASP A 456 -40.92 -26.80 -17.27
C ASP A 456 -40.24 -27.58 -16.13
N ASP A 457 -39.02 -27.17 -15.73
CA ASP A 457 -38.27 -27.71 -14.59
C ASP A 457 -38.66 -27.05 -13.24
N GLY A 458 -39.65 -26.17 -13.24
CA GLY A 458 -40.12 -25.45 -12.05
C GLY A 458 -39.12 -24.38 -11.56
N ALA A 459 -38.33 -23.83 -12.47
CA ALA A 459 -37.36 -22.77 -12.23
C ALA A 459 -37.61 -21.58 -13.17
N GLN A 460 -36.84 -20.50 -12.99
CA GLN A 460 -36.80 -19.39 -13.93
C GLN A 460 -35.44 -19.36 -14.63
N ILE A 461 -35.38 -18.75 -15.82
CA ILE A 461 -34.10 -18.49 -16.46
C ILE A 461 -33.23 -17.60 -15.56
N ALA A 462 -31.96 -17.94 -15.41
CA ALA A 462 -31.08 -17.21 -14.52
C ALA A 462 -30.80 -15.79 -15.03
N LYS A 463 -30.72 -14.84 -14.10
CA LYS A 463 -30.31 -13.45 -14.38
C LYS A 463 -28.80 -13.30 -14.32
N VAL A 464 -28.30 -12.15 -14.76
CA VAL A 464 -26.87 -11.84 -14.71
C VAL A 464 -26.34 -11.82 -13.27
N GLY A 465 -27.09 -11.29 -12.30
CA GLY A 465 -26.66 -11.32 -10.90
C GLY A 465 -26.51 -12.74 -10.34
N HIS A 466 -27.36 -13.68 -10.77
CA HIS A 466 -27.28 -15.08 -10.32
C HIS A 466 -25.98 -15.76 -10.77
N ILE A 467 -25.61 -15.64 -12.05
CA ILE A 467 -24.38 -16.28 -12.56
C ILE A 467 -23.12 -15.69 -11.91
N PHE A 468 -23.06 -14.38 -11.66
CA PHE A 468 -21.93 -13.76 -10.97
C PHE A 468 -21.85 -14.19 -9.51
N SER A 469 -23.00 -14.29 -8.84
CA SER A 469 -23.07 -14.74 -7.44
C SER A 469 -22.69 -16.20 -7.31
N ALA A 470 -23.23 -17.08 -8.16
CA ALA A 470 -22.86 -18.51 -8.19
C ALA A 470 -21.36 -18.70 -8.48
N TRP A 471 -20.80 -17.94 -9.43
CA TRP A 471 -19.38 -17.98 -9.74
C TRP A 471 -18.50 -17.54 -8.55
N LYS A 472 -18.79 -16.39 -7.94
CA LYS A 472 -17.92 -15.81 -6.92
C LYS A 472 -18.13 -16.40 -5.53
N LEU A 473 -19.38 -16.66 -5.14
CA LEU A 473 -19.75 -17.11 -3.79
C LEU A 473 -19.77 -18.63 -3.67
N GLU A 474 -20.23 -19.34 -4.70
CA GLU A 474 -20.30 -20.82 -4.68
C GLU A 474 -19.17 -21.50 -5.47
N GLY A 475 -18.33 -20.71 -6.15
CA GLY A 475 -17.23 -21.23 -6.96
C GLY A 475 -17.67 -21.94 -8.25
N TYR A 476 -18.91 -21.71 -8.71
CA TYR A 476 -19.50 -22.39 -9.87
C TYR A 476 -18.64 -22.20 -11.14
N ASP A 477 -18.28 -23.31 -11.78
CA ASP A 477 -17.27 -23.35 -12.85
C ASP A 477 -17.74 -24.19 -14.04
N ARG A 478 -17.94 -23.54 -15.20
CA ARG A 478 -18.43 -24.19 -16.42
C ARG A 478 -17.98 -23.47 -17.70
N CYS A 479 -17.53 -24.25 -18.69
CA CYS A 479 -17.06 -23.75 -19.99
C CYS A 479 -18.17 -23.57 -21.05
N ASP A 480 -19.38 -24.05 -20.79
CA ASP A 480 -20.47 -24.00 -21.74
C ASP A 480 -21.22 -22.67 -21.69
N ALA A 481 -21.33 -22.02 -22.85
CA ALA A 481 -22.08 -20.80 -23.05
C ALA A 481 -23.58 -21.07 -22.94
N GLY A 482 -24.27 -20.30 -22.08
CA GLY A 482 -25.71 -20.45 -21.86
C GLY A 482 -26.46 -19.12 -21.81
N TRP A 483 -27.75 -19.19 -22.13
CA TRP A 483 -28.67 -18.06 -22.08
C TRP A 483 -28.94 -17.59 -20.66
N LEU A 484 -29.11 -16.27 -20.52
CA LEU A 484 -29.58 -15.59 -19.32
C LEU A 484 -30.81 -14.73 -19.63
N ALA A 485 -31.53 -14.30 -18.59
CA ALA A 485 -32.81 -13.59 -18.68
C ALA A 485 -32.77 -12.30 -19.55
N ASP A 486 -31.65 -11.58 -19.55
CA ASP A 486 -31.47 -10.37 -20.38
C ASP A 486 -31.27 -10.68 -21.88
N GLY A 487 -31.18 -11.97 -22.24
CA GLY A 487 -30.84 -12.43 -23.59
C GLY A 487 -29.35 -12.37 -23.89
N SER A 488 -28.49 -12.14 -22.89
CA SER A 488 -27.07 -12.34 -23.05
C SER A 488 -26.71 -13.83 -22.96
N VAL A 489 -25.58 -14.17 -23.56
CA VAL A 489 -24.96 -15.49 -23.42
C VAL A 489 -23.66 -15.35 -22.66
N ARG A 490 -23.51 -16.11 -21.57
CA ARG A 490 -22.35 -16.04 -20.67
C ARG A 490 -21.95 -17.43 -20.18
N TYR A 491 -20.76 -17.55 -19.60
CA TYR A 491 -20.31 -18.75 -18.90
C TYR A 491 -19.31 -18.41 -17.78
N PRO A 492 -19.40 -19.03 -16.59
CA PRO A 492 -18.54 -18.72 -15.46
C PRO A 492 -17.29 -19.61 -15.41
N ILE A 493 -16.10 -19.05 -15.32
CA ILE A 493 -14.85 -19.80 -15.14
C ILE A 493 -14.22 -19.44 -13.80
N SER A 494 -14.19 -20.38 -12.86
CA SER A 494 -13.45 -20.25 -11.60
C SER A 494 -12.04 -20.81 -11.75
N ARG A 495 -11.85 -21.84 -12.59
CA ARG A 495 -10.55 -22.48 -12.83
C ARG A 495 -10.11 -22.29 -14.30
N PRO A 496 -9.07 -21.47 -14.56
CA PRO A 496 -8.57 -21.25 -15.91
C PRO A 496 -8.18 -22.54 -16.63
N ARG A 497 -8.57 -22.67 -17.90
CA ARG A 497 -8.34 -23.82 -18.78
C ARG A 497 -8.05 -23.34 -20.21
N LYS A 498 -7.08 -23.95 -20.88
CA LYS A 498 -6.65 -23.56 -22.25
C LYS A 498 -7.80 -23.39 -23.26
N ASN A 499 -8.83 -24.23 -23.18
CA ASN A 499 -9.91 -24.27 -24.18
C ASN A 499 -11.08 -23.32 -23.89
N CYS A 500 -11.09 -22.65 -22.73
CA CYS A 500 -12.26 -21.95 -22.20
C CYS A 500 -11.91 -20.55 -21.64
N SER A 501 -10.78 -20.48 -20.93
CA SER A 501 -10.15 -19.24 -20.50
C SER A 501 -8.72 -19.55 -20.03
N PRO A 502 -7.69 -19.26 -20.84
CA PRO A 502 -6.33 -19.72 -20.56
C PRO A 502 -5.64 -19.00 -19.39
N THR A 503 -6.09 -17.81 -19.00
CA THR A 503 -5.31 -16.90 -18.14
C THR A 503 -6.01 -16.45 -16.86
N GLU A 504 -7.35 -16.38 -16.80
CA GLU A 504 -8.03 -15.71 -15.67
C GLU A 504 -9.39 -16.34 -15.33
N SER A 505 -9.75 -16.28 -14.05
CA SER A 505 -11.09 -16.60 -13.55
C SER A 505 -12.05 -15.43 -13.78
N ALA A 506 -13.15 -15.64 -14.50
CA ALA A 506 -14.16 -14.62 -14.76
C ALA A 506 -15.46 -15.23 -15.28
N VAL A 507 -16.56 -14.48 -15.17
CA VAL A 507 -17.75 -14.72 -15.99
C VAL A 507 -17.54 -14.10 -17.37
N ARG A 508 -17.42 -14.95 -18.40
CA ARG A 508 -17.15 -14.53 -19.77
C ARG A 508 -18.45 -14.15 -20.47
N PHE A 509 -18.41 -13.04 -21.21
CA PHE A 509 -19.51 -12.52 -21.99
C PHE A 509 -19.32 -12.84 -23.47
N VAL A 510 -20.24 -13.59 -24.07
CA VAL A 510 -20.21 -13.97 -25.49
C VAL A 510 -20.86 -12.90 -26.37
N GLY A 511 -21.94 -12.27 -25.88
CA GLY A 511 -22.68 -11.26 -26.64
C GLY A 511 -24.19 -11.32 -26.40
N PHE A 512 -24.92 -10.58 -27.23
CA PHE A 512 -26.36 -10.65 -27.41
C PHE A 512 -26.68 -11.27 -28.78
N PRO A 513 -26.60 -12.61 -28.92
CA PRO A 513 -26.86 -13.28 -30.20
C PRO A 513 -28.34 -13.22 -30.60
N ASP A 514 -28.62 -13.46 -31.89
CA ASP A 514 -29.99 -13.54 -32.40
C ASP A 514 -30.78 -14.64 -31.67
N LYS A 515 -31.84 -14.22 -30.98
CA LYS A 515 -32.67 -15.05 -30.11
C LYS A 515 -33.40 -16.20 -30.84
N THR A 516 -33.56 -16.09 -32.15
CA THR A 516 -34.31 -17.03 -33.00
C THR A 516 -33.41 -17.94 -33.83
N GLN A 517 -32.23 -17.45 -34.23
CA GLN A 517 -31.33 -18.17 -35.15
C GLN A 517 -30.20 -18.92 -34.46
N LYS A 518 -29.85 -18.55 -33.22
CA LYS A 518 -28.75 -19.16 -32.48
C LYS A 518 -29.28 -20.01 -31.33
N SER A 519 -28.59 -21.11 -31.08
CA SER A 519 -28.90 -22.02 -29.99
C SER A 519 -27.69 -22.22 -29.07
N PHE A 520 -27.95 -22.12 -27.77
CA PHE A 520 -26.99 -22.28 -26.67
C PHE A 520 -27.65 -23.10 -25.56
N GLY A 521 -26.89 -23.54 -24.56
CA GLY A 521 -27.54 -24.13 -23.38
C GLY A 521 -28.22 -23.06 -22.53
N VAL A 522 -28.67 -23.44 -21.34
CA VAL A 522 -29.40 -22.51 -20.45
C VAL A 522 -28.98 -22.69 -19.00
N TYR A 523 -28.82 -21.55 -18.33
CA TYR A 523 -28.69 -21.50 -16.88
C TYR A 523 -30.05 -21.19 -16.27
N CYS A 524 -30.49 -22.05 -15.36
CA CYS A 524 -31.73 -21.88 -14.62
C CYS A 524 -31.42 -21.49 -13.17
N TYR A 525 -32.41 -20.87 -12.53
CA TYR A 525 -32.36 -20.46 -11.14
C TYR A 525 -33.68 -20.81 -10.48
N LYS A 526 -33.62 -21.48 -9.35
CA LYS A 526 -34.78 -21.83 -8.53
C LYS A 526 -34.66 -21.12 -7.20
N ALA A 527 -35.59 -20.21 -6.92
CA ALA A 527 -35.62 -19.49 -5.65
C ALA A 527 -35.93 -20.46 -4.50
N GLU A 528 -35.29 -20.27 -3.35
CA GLU A 528 -35.72 -20.90 -2.10
C GLU A 528 -37.09 -20.33 -1.68
N GLN A 529 -38.00 -21.23 -1.28
CA GLN A 529 -39.37 -20.87 -0.84
C GLN A 529 -39.41 -20.45 0.61
#